data_AF-A0A1E3NEY7-F1
#
_entry.id   AF-A0A1E3NEY7-F1
#
_cell.length_a   1.000
_cell.length_b   1.000
_cell.length_c   1.000
_cell.angle_alpha   90.00
_cell.angle_beta   90.00
_cell.angle_gamma   90.00
#
_symmetry.space_group_name_H-M   'P 1'
#
loop_
_entity.id
_entity.type
_entity.pdbx_description
1 polymer ?
#
loop_
_entity_poly.entity_id
_entity_poly.type
_entity_poly.pdbx_seq_one_letter_code
_entity_poly.pdbx_strand_id
1 'polypeptide(L)'
;IIQPYTYLKTQTRGKGFRNHLLEVFNIYYCVSVEELEIIQDFIDILHNSSLLVDDVEDDGTVRRGKTCAHRIYGVAHTINAGNLMYFKAWEKLMELPVEGLSKIFVDSMIKLHIGQGTELCWRNAKECPSEEEYLQMVVGKTGELFRLGVRVMACVQESRVGSKRPNNDPVTGLLEQYCDILGMIYQIKNDLENLQYEEHAAAEGLDTEVFAHDLKERKYSLPILYWLRRKGSS
;
A
#
# COMPACT_ATOMS: atom_id res chain seq x y z
N ILE A 1 20.97 -0.01 -11.45
CA ILE A 1 20.37 0.65 -10.27
C ILE A 1 18.95 0.12 -9.98
N ILE A 2 17.99 0.18 -10.90
CA ILE A 2 16.59 -0.21 -10.64
C ILE A 2 16.28 -1.73 -10.75
N GLN A 3 17.29 -2.60 -10.82
CA GLN A 3 17.08 -4.05 -10.99
C GLN A 3 16.15 -4.69 -9.94
N PRO A 4 16.25 -4.37 -8.63
CA PRO A 4 15.31 -4.88 -7.63
C PRO A 4 13.84 -4.53 -7.95
N TYR A 5 13.61 -3.30 -8.42
CA TYR A 5 12.28 -2.82 -8.81
C TYR A 5 11.77 -3.50 -10.08
N THR A 6 12.60 -3.61 -11.11
CA THR A 6 12.23 -4.33 -12.33
C THR A 6 11.91 -5.79 -12.03
N TYR A 7 12.71 -6.44 -11.19
CA TYR A 7 12.47 -7.80 -10.73
C TYR A 7 11.08 -7.94 -10.11
N LEU A 8 10.77 -7.14 -9.08
CA LEU A 8 9.46 -7.18 -8.43
C LEU A 8 8.33 -6.90 -9.43
N LYS A 9 8.44 -5.83 -10.23
CA LYS A 9 7.43 -5.43 -11.21
C LYS A 9 7.10 -6.53 -12.22
N THR A 10 8.08 -7.34 -12.64
CA THR A 10 7.83 -8.46 -13.58
C THR A 10 7.08 -9.64 -12.95
N GLN A 11 7.06 -9.74 -11.62
CA GLN A 11 6.34 -10.78 -10.88
C GLN A 11 4.92 -10.35 -10.53
N THR A 12 4.66 -9.05 -10.55
CA THR A 12 3.35 -8.43 -10.39
C THR A 12 2.45 -8.77 -11.59
N ARG A 13 1.87 -9.97 -11.65
CA ARG A 13 0.90 -10.36 -12.71
C ARG A 13 -0.41 -9.56 -12.71
N GLY A 14 -0.61 -8.66 -11.76
CA GLY A 14 -1.85 -7.89 -11.61
C GLY A 14 -1.70 -6.45 -12.09
N LYS A 15 -1.80 -6.21 -13.40
CA LYS A 15 -2.51 -5.00 -13.84
C LYS A 15 -3.98 -5.28 -13.53
N GLY A 16 -4.62 -4.46 -12.72
CA GLY A 16 -6.05 -4.61 -12.56
C GLY A 16 -6.57 -3.79 -11.44
N PHE A 17 -6.52 -4.29 -10.20
CA PHE A 17 -7.45 -3.77 -9.20
C PHE A 17 -7.30 -2.27 -8.90
N ARG A 18 -6.10 -1.77 -8.61
CA ARG A 18 -5.91 -0.33 -8.32
C ARG A 18 -6.20 0.54 -9.55
N ASN A 19 -5.68 0.15 -10.71
CA ASN A 19 -5.89 0.91 -11.95
C ASN A 19 -7.36 0.91 -12.38
N HIS A 20 -8.03 -0.22 -12.22
CA HIS A 20 -9.46 -0.37 -12.44
C HIS A 20 -10.28 0.45 -11.44
N LEU A 21 -9.84 0.51 -10.18
CA LEU A 21 -10.50 1.38 -9.21
C LEU A 21 -10.35 2.86 -9.59
N LEU A 22 -9.17 3.27 -10.09
CA LEU A 22 -8.96 4.62 -10.63
C LEU A 22 -9.84 4.88 -11.86
N GLU A 23 -10.03 3.89 -12.75
CA GLU A 23 -10.98 3.99 -13.87
C GLU A 23 -12.42 4.20 -13.38
N VAL A 24 -12.85 3.45 -12.36
CA VAL A 24 -14.18 3.58 -11.75
C VAL A 24 -14.36 4.96 -11.13
N PHE A 25 -13.37 5.45 -10.37
CA PHE A 25 -13.40 6.81 -9.83
C PHE A 25 -13.40 7.88 -10.93
N ASN A 26 -12.81 7.59 -12.09
CA ASN A 26 -12.77 8.52 -13.20
C ASN A 26 -14.14 8.78 -13.84
N ILE A 27 -15.13 7.90 -13.62
CA ILE A 27 -16.53 8.16 -14.00
C ILE A 27 -17.04 9.46 -13.35
N TYR A 28 -16.54 9.79 -12.15
CA TYR A 28 -16.90 11.00 -11.44
C TYR A 28 -15.94 12.17 -11.69
N TYR A 29 -14.63 11.91 -11.69
CA TYR A 29 -13.62 12.98 -11.81
C TYR A 29 -13.43 13.48 -13.24
N CYS A 30 -13.67 12.63 -14.24
CA CYS A 30 -13.56 12.97 -15.66
C CYS A 30 -12.20 13.61 -16.04
N VAL A 31 -11.10 13.11 -15.46
CA VAL A 31 -9.75 13.45 -15.91
C VAL A 31 -9.51 12.87 -17.31
N SER A 32 -8.64 13.48 -18.12
CA SER A 32 -8.40 12.96 -19.48
C SER A 32 -7.69 11.61 -19.45
N VAL A 33 -7.67 10.92 -20.58
CA VAL A 33 -7.01 9.61 -20.72
C VAL A 33 -5.53 9.72 -20.36
N GLU A 34 -4.86 10.77 -20.83
CA GLU A 34 -3.43 11.01 -20.59
C GLU A 34 -3.16 11.28 -19.10
N GLU A 35 -4.02 12.06 -18.43
CA GLU A 35 -3.90 12.30 -17.00
C GLU A 35 -4.13 11.03 -16.19
N LEU A 36 -5.14 10.23 -16.56
CA LEU A 36 -5.42 8.96 -15.89
C LEU A 36 -4.23 8.00 -16.01
N GLU A 37 -3.62 7.89 -17.19
CA GLU A 37 -2.41 7.07 -17.40
C GLU A 37 -1.26 7.54 -16.50
N ILE A 38 -1.04 8.85 -16.39
CA ILE A 38 -0.03 9.41 -15.49
C ILE A 38 -0.33 9.05 -14.02
N ILE A 39 -1.58 9.18 -13.59
CA ILE A 39 -2.01 8.87 -12.21
C ILE A 39 -1.86 7.37 -11.93
N GLN A 40 -2.25 6.50 -12.86
CA GLN A 40 -2.10 5.05 -12.73
C GLN A 40 -0.62 4.66 -12.62
N ASP A 41 0.24 5.16 -13.50
CA ASP A 41 1.68 4.91 -13.44
C ASP A 41 2.30 5.41 -12.13
N PHE A 42 1.90 6.60 -11.68
CA PHE A 42 2.34 7.18 -10.41
C PHE A 42 1.98 6.27 -9.22
N ILE A 43 0.71 5.85 -9.11
CA ILE A 43 0.24 4.98 -8.02
C ILE A 43 0.91 3.60 -8.09
N ASP A 44 1.07 3.04 -9.29
CA ASP A 44 1.74 1.75 -9.48
C ASP A 44 3.22 1.82 -9.09
N ILE A 45 3.92 2.92 -9.43
CA ILE A 45 5.32 3.10 -9.01
C ILE A 45 5.40 3.19 -7.48
N LEU A 46 4.55 4.00 -6.84
CA LEU A 46 4.53 4.11 -5.38
C LEU A 46 4.25 2.77 -4.70
N HIS A 47 3.25 2.03 -5.19
CA HIS A 47 2.89 0.75 -4.63
C HIS A 47 4.03 -0.27 -4.70
N ASN A 48 4.66 -0.42 -5.87
CA ASN A 48 5.76 -1.38 -6.01
C ASN A 48 7.01 -0.92 -5.24
N SER A 49 7.23 0.40 -5.11
CA SER A 49 8.32 0.95 -4.29
C SER A 49 8.12 0.64 -2.81
N SER A 50 6.90 0.80 -2.29
CA SER A 50 6.60 0.48 -0.90
C SER A 50 6.76 -1.01 -0.61
N LEU A 51 6.35 -1.90 -1.51
CA LEU A 51 6.54 -3.34 -1.35
C LEU A 51 8.02 -3.75 -1.25
N LEU A 52 8.91 -3.10 -2.01
CA LEU A 52 10.35 -3.36 -1.92
C LEU A 52 10.93 -3.02 -0.54
N VAL A 53 10.48 -1.90 0.04
CA VAL A 53 10.96 -1.42 1.33
C VAL A 53 10.33 -2.26 2.45
N ASP A 54 9.03 -2.51 2.38
CA ASP A 54 8.25 -3.38 3.29
C ASP A 54 8.87 -4.79 3.37
N ASP A 55 9.20 -5.41 2.23
CA ASP A 55 9.89 -6.72 2.20
C ASP A 55 11.21 -6.71 2.97
N VAL A 56 11.94 -5.59 3.00
CA VAL A 56 13.19 -5.46 3.76
C VAL A 56 12.91 -5.24 5.24
N GLU A 57 11.95 -4.38 5.59
CA GLU A 57 11.56 -4.09 6.96
C GLU A 57 11.00 -5.31 7.68
N ASP A 58 10.32 -6.18 6.95
CA ASP A 58 9.71 -7.40 7.44
C ASP A 58 10.65 -8.61 7.39
N ASP A 59 11.86 -8.46 6.85
CA ASP A 59 12.80 -9.57 6.56
C ASP A 59 12.14 -10.68 5.71
N GLY A 60 11.24 -10.30 4.79
CA GLY A 60 10.44 -11.22 3.99
C GLY A 60 11.29 -12.19 3.16
N THR A 61 10.93 -13.47 3.13
CA THR A 61 11.65 -14.44 2.28
C THR A 61 11.04 -14.56 0.89
N VAL A 62 9.71 -14.49 0.80
CA VAL A 62 8.94 -14.70 -0.44
C VAL A 62 7.86 -13.62 -0.60
N ARG A 63 7.78 -13.06 -1.81
CA ARG A 63 6.70 -12.18 -2.28
C ARG A 63 6.07 -12.79 -3.52
N ARG A 64 4.76 -13.05 -3.48
CA ARG A 64 3.98 -13.60 -4.62
C ARG A 64 4.58 -14.90 -5.21
N GLY A 65 5.01 -15.81 -4.32
CA GLY A 65 5.59 -17.10 -4.71
C GLY A 65 7.00 -17.02 -5.32
N LYS A 66 7.68 -15.88 -5.17
CA LYS A 66 9.07 -15.67 -5.61
C LYS A 66 9.90 -15.06 -4.48
N THR A 67 11.19 -15.35 -4.46
CA THR A 67 12.13 -14.81 -3.48
C THR A 67 12.11 -13.28 -3.45
N CYS A 68 12.05 -12.68 -2.26
CA CYS A 68 12.06 -11.22 -2.11
C CYS A 68 13.33 -10.60 -2.71
N ALA A 69 13.20 -9.41 -3.31
CA ALA A 69 14.28 -8.77 -4.07
C ALA A 69 15.56 -8.56 -3.25
N HIS A 70 15.44 -8.25 -1.96
CA HIS A 70 16.59 -8.03 -1.08
C HIS A 70 17.39 -9.29 -0.77
N ARG A 71 16.81 -10.48 -0.92
CA ARG A 71 17.51 -11.76 -0.82
C ARG A 71 18.35 -12.06 -2.07
N ILE A 72 18.06 -11.41 -3.20
CA ILE A 72 18.77 -11.60 -4.48
C ILE A 72 19.81 -10.50 -4.70
N TYR A 73 19.39 -9.24 -4.54
CA TYR A 73 20.20 -8.06 -4.86
C TYR A 73 20.85 -7.43 -3.62
N GLY A 74 20.53 -7.94 -2.42
CA GLY A 74 20.99 -7.41 -1.15
C GLY A 74 20.12 -6.26 -0.63
N VAL A 75 20.15 -6.10 0.70
CA VAL A 75 19.38 -5.07 1.44
C VAL A 75 19.71 -3.67 0.97
N ALA A 76 20.99 -3.29 0.93
CA ALA A 76 21.42 -1.95 0.58
C ALA A 76 20.97 -1.52 -0.83
N HIS A 77 21.09 -2.41 -1.81
CA HIS A 77 20.66 -2.12 -3.17
C HIS A 77 19.14 -2.02 -3.27
N THR A 78 18.40 -2.88 -2.56
CA THR A 78 16.94 -2.90 -2.57
C THR A 78 16.36 -1.62 -1.96
N ILE A 79 16.87 -1.19 -0.80
CA ILE A 79 16.48 0.08 -0.16
C ILE A 79 16.75 1.25 -1.10
N ASN A 80 17.96 1.32 -1.68
CA ASN A 80 18.30 2.42 -2.59
C ASN A 80 17.41 2.44 -3.84
N ALA A 81 17.06 1.27 -4.38
CA ALA A 81 16.15 1.16 -5.52
C ALA A 81 14.72 1.60 -5.15
N GLY A 82 14.18 1.15 -4.01
CA GLY A 82 12.87 1.57 -3.52
C GLY A 82 12.80 3.09 -3.31
N ASN A 83 13.79 3.66 -2.63
CA ASN A 83 13.86 5.11 -2.38
C ASN A 83 13.96 5.93 -3.68
N LEU A 84 14.79 5.50 -4.63
CA LEU A 84 14.86 6.14 -5.95
C LEU A 84 13.50 6.13 -6.65
N MET A 85 12.76 5.03 -6.55
CA MET A 85 11.47 4.88 -7.22
C MET A 85 10.37 5.73 -6.58
N TYR A 86 10.45 6.07 -5.29
CA TYR A 86 9.60 7.12 -4.70
C TYR A 86 9.80 8.48 -5.39
N PHE A 87 11.04 8.86 -5.68
CA PHE A 87 11.32 10.09 -6.44
C PHE A 87 10.91 9.99 -7.91
N LYS A 88 10.93 8.79 -8.50
CA LYS A 88 10.41 8.57 -9.85
C LYS A 88 8.88 8.62 -9.92
N ALA A 89 8.19 8.15 -8.88
CA ALA A 89 6.76 8.40 -8.74
C ALA A 89 6.48 9.90 -8.63
N TRP A 90 7.24 10.62 -7.80
CA TRP A 90 7.12 12.08 -7.70
C TRP A 90 7.36 12.78 -9.04
N GLU A 91 8.42 12.43 -9.77
CA GLU A 91 8.72 12.93 -11.13
C GLU A 91 7.53 12.70 -12.07
N LYS A 92 6.95 11.49 -12.04
CA LYS A 92 5.78 11.12 -12.84
C LYS A 92 4.55 11.96 -12.48
N LEU A 93 4.28 12.17 -11.19
CA LEU A 93 3.17 13.02 -10.72
C LEU A 93 3.31 14.47 -11.21
N MET A 94 4.54 14.98 -11.27
CA MET A 94 4.82 16.36 -11.73
C MET A 94 4.70 16.55 -13.24
N GLU A 95 4.45 15.49 -14.02
CA GLU A 95 4.01 15.63 -15.41
C GLU A 95 2.62 16.28 -15.50
N LEU A 96 1.81 16.24 -14.43
CA LEU A 96 0.55 16.94 -14.31
C LEU A 96 0.80 18.41 -13.93
N PRO A 97 0.44 19.39 -14.79
CA PRO A 97 0.68 20.82 -14.53
C PRO A 97 -0.40 21.40 -13.58
N VAL A 98 -0.50 20.83 -12.37
CA VAL A 98 -1.55 21.14 -11.40
C VAL A 98 -0.95 21.57 -10.07
N GLU A 99 -1.34 22.77 -9.61
CA GLU A 99 -0.94 23.28 -8.29
C GLU A 99 -1.57 22.46 -7.16
N GLY A 100 -0.87 22.30 -6.03
CA GLY A 100 -1.37 21.60 -4.85
C GLY A 100 -1.04 20.11 -4.78
N LEU A 101 -0.67 19.47 -5.90
CA LEU A 101 -0.25 18.06 -5.92
C LEU A 101 0.94 17.76 -5.00
N SER A 102 1.84 18.74 -4.82
CA SER A 102 2.98 18.62 -3.89
C SER A 102 2.55 18.40 -2.45
N LYS A 103 1.57 19.17 -2.00
CA LYS A 103 1.03 19.05 -0.64
C LYS A 103 0.32 17.72 -0.46
N ILE A 104 -0.51 17.32 -1.42
CA ILE A 104 -1.23 16.04 -1.40
C ILE A 104 -0.23 14.87 -1.30
N PHE A 105 0.79 14.87 -2.15
CA PHE A 105 1.82 13.84 -2.15
C PHE A 105 2.56 13.78 -0.81
N VAL A 106 3.08 14.90 -0.32
CA VAL A 106 3.86 14.93 0.94
C VAL A 106 2.99 14.50 2.12
N ASP A 107 1.77 15.01 2.24
CA ASP A 107 0.85 14.66 3.32
C ASP A 107 0.53 13.15 3.30
N SER A 108 0.28 12.57 2.12
CA SER A 108 0.03 11.13 1.98
C SER A 108 1.27 10.29 2.25
N MET A 109 2.45 10.68 1.77
CA MET A 109 3.70 9.97 2.05
C MET A 109 4.02 9.96 3.55
N ILE A 110 3.82 11.08 4.24
CA ILE A 110 3.97 11.15 5.71
C ILE A 110 3.02 10.18 6.40
N LYS A 111 1.73 10.17 6.03
CA LYS A 111 0.75 9.25 6.62
C LYS A 111 1.08 7.78 6.39
N LEU A 112 1.49 7.42 5.17
CA LEU A 112 1.94 6.06 4.84
C LEU A 112 3.09 5.61 5.75
N HIS A 113 4.09 6.47 5.95
CA HIS A 113 5.24 6.16 6.81
C HIS A 113 4.90 6.18 8.29
N ILE A 114 3.96 7.01 8.74
CA ILE A 114 3.44 6.95 10.12
C ILE A 114 2.72 5.62 10.35
N GLY A 115 1.89 5.16 9.40
CA GLY A 115 1.22 3.87 9.47
C GLY A 115 2.22 2.71 9.57
N GLN A 116 3.17 2.65 8.64
CA GLN A 116 4.25 1.65 8.65
C GLN A 116 5.08 1.70 9.94
N GLY A 117 5.51 2.90 10.34
CA GLY A 117 6.33 3.09 11.54
C GLY A 117 5.60 2.69 12.81
N THR A 118 4.30 2.93 12.90
CA THR A 118 3.47 2.53 14.04
C THR A 118 3.45 1.01 14.20
N GLU A 119 3.23 0.28 13.10
CA GLU A 119 3.31 -1.20 13.09
C GLU A 119 4.70 -1.70 13.54
N LEU A 120 5.77 -1.13 12.98
CA LEU A 120 7.15 -1.48 13.34
C LEU A 120 7.44 -1.19 14.82
N CYS A 121 6.95 -0.07 15.35
CA CYS A 121 7.09 0.28 16.76
C CYS A 121 6.43 -0.76 17.67
N TRP A 122 5.19 -1.17 17.38
CA TRP A 122 4.51 -2.22 18.14
C TRP A 122 5.31 -3.53 18.14
N ARG A 123 5.75 -3.98 16.96
CA ARG A 123 6.55 -5.22 16.81
C ARG A 123 7.85 -5.18 17.61
N ASN A 124 8.58 -4.07 17.53
CA ASN A 124 9.87 -3.90 18.19
C ASN A 124 9.74 -3.73 19.71
N ALA A 125 8.75 -2.96 20.16
CA ALA A 125 8.47 -2.74 21.58
C ALA A 125 7.71 -3.92 22.23
N LYS A 126 7.17 -4.84 21.42
CA LYS A 126 6.24 -5.92 21.84
C LYS A 126 5.00 -5.36 22.54
N GLU A 127 4.53 -4.23 22.06
CA GLU A 127 3.32 -3.57 22.55
C GLU A 127 2.14 -4.02 21.70
N CYS A 128 1.22 -4.78 22.30
CA CYS A 128 0.05 -5.29 21.60
C CYS A 128 -0.97 -4.15 21.44
N PRO A 129 -1.28 -3.70 20.21
CA PRO A 129 -2.26 -2.65 20.03
C PRO A 129 -3.68 -3.14 20.32
N SER A 130 -4.57 -2.18 20.54
CA SER A 130 -5.99 -2.42 20.45
C SER A 130 -6.44 -2.63 19.00
N GLU A 131 -7.61 -3.22 18.82
CA GLU A 131 -8.24 -3.37 17.50
C GLU A 131 -8.54 -2.01 16.85
N GLU A 132 -8.95 -1.02 17.64
CA GLU A 132 -9.14 0.37 17.18
C GLU A 132 -7.82 0.95 16.65
N GLU A 133 -6.73 0.82 17.41
CA GLU A 133 -5.40 1.29 16.99
C GLU A 133 -4.92 0.55 15.74
N TYR A 134 -5.11 -0.77 15.69
CA TYR A 134 -4.81 -1.58 14.50
C TYR A 134 -5.56 -1.05 13.28
N LEU A 135 -6.87 -0.83 13.36
CA LEU A 135 -7.67 -0.33 12.23
C LEU A 135 -7.22 1.07 11.80
N GLN A 136 -6.89 1.96 12.75
CA GLN A 136 -6.35 3.29 12.44
C GLN A 136 -5.00 3.23 11.73
N MET A 137 -4.11 2.31 12.16
CA MET A 137 -2.84 2.07 11.48
C MET A 137 -3.08 1.57 10.04
N VAL A 138 -4.00 0.63 9.84
CA VAL A 138 -4.33 0.09 8.52
C VAL A 138 -4.86 1.17 7.57
N VAL A 139 -5.70 2.08 8.08
CA VAL A 139 -6.15 3.25 7.32
C VAL A 139 -4.96 4.10 6.87
N GLY A 140 -4.01 4.36 7.77
CA GLY A 140 -2.79 5.14 7.46
C GLY A 140 -1.81 4.46 6.50
N LYS A 141 -1.72 3.12 6.53
CA LYS A 141 -0.78 2.33 5.71
C LYS A 141 -1.38 1.89 4.37
N THR A 142 -2.52 1.20 4.38
CA THR A 142 -3.11 0.59 3.18
C THR A 142 -4.19 1.47 2.56
N GLY A 143 -5.03 2.11 3.39
CA GLY A 143 -6.10 3.01 2.92
C GLY A 143 -5.55 4.28 2.26
N GLU A 144 -4.49 4.86 2.82
CA GLU A 144 -3.95 6.15 2.36
C GLU A 144 -3.46 6.12 0.90
N LEU A 145 -2.92 5.00 0.41
CA LEU A 145 -2.50 4.90 -0.99
C LEU A 145 -3.70 4.94 -1.95
N PHE A 146 -4.84 4.36 -1.55
CA PHE A 146 -6.08 4.49 -2.33
C PHE A 146 -6.62 5.93 -2.28
N ARG A 147 -6.61 6.56 -1.10
CA ARG A 147 -7.02 7.97 -0.93
C ARG A 147 -6.16 8.93 -1.73
N LEU A 148 -4.86 8.66 -1.84
CA LEU A 148 -3.94 9.46 -2.64
C LEU A 148 -4.40 9.52 -4.10
N GLY A 149 -4.82 8.39 -4.68
CA GLY A 149 -5.41 8.35 -6.02
C GLY A 149 -6.65 9.25 -6.16
N VAL A 150 -7.59 9.13 -5.21
CA VAL A 150 -8.81 9.96 -5.15
C VAL A 150 -8.46 11.45 -5.06
N ARG A 151 -7.56 11.84 -4.16
CA ARG A 151 -7.16 13.24 -3.95
C ARG A 151 -6.43 13.83 -5.15
N VAL A 152 -5.58 13.06 -5.82
CA VAL A 152 -4.90 13.51 -7.04
C VAL A 152 -5.93 13.75 -8.15
N MET A 153 -6.87 12.82 -8.37
CA MET A 153 -7.92 12.99 -9.37
C MET A 153 -8.84 14.18 -9.06
N ALA A 154 -9.19 14.39 -7.78
CA ALA A 154 -9.95 15.55 -7.34
C ALA A 154 -9.20 16.87 -7.62
N CYS A 155 -7.91 16.92 -7.32
CA CYS A 155 -7.07 18.10 -7.55
C CYS A 155 -6.93 18.42 -9.04
N VAL A 156 -6.76 17.40 -9.88
CA VAL A 156 -6.73 17.54 -11.35
C VAL A 156 -8.08 18.01 -11.90
N GLN A 157 -9.19 17.49 -11.38
CA GLN A 157 -10.52 17.96 -11.76
C GLN A 157 -10.71 19.44 -11.38
N GLU A 158 -10.34 19.83 -10.16
CA GLU A 158 -10.48 21.21 -9.67
C GLU A 158 -9.70 22.22 -10.49
N SER A 159 -8.50 21.88 -10.95
CA SER A 159 -7.67 22.79 -11.76
C SER A 159 -8.29 23.10 -13.12
N ARG A 160 -9.06 22.17 -13.70
CA ARG A 160 -9.71 22.32 -15.02
C ARG A 160 -10.96 23.19 -14.99
N VAL A 161 -11.80 23.02 -13.97
CA VAL A 161 -13.15 23.62 -13.98
C VAL A 161 -13.09 25.12 -13.64
N GLY A 162 -11.92 25.68 -13.28
CA GLY A 162 -11.76 27.07 -12.83
C GLY A 162 -12.65 27.43 -11.62
N SER A 163 -13.33 26.41 -11.10
CA SER A 163 -14.39 26.47 -10.13
C SER A 163 -13.78 25.86 -8.90
N LYS A 164 -13.59 26.69 -7.89
CA LYS A 164 -13.43 26.25 -6.52
C LYS A 164 -14.67 25.41 -6.17
N ARG A 165 -14.70 24.12 -6.53
CA ARG A 165 -15.48 23.19 -5.73
C ARG A 165 -14.97 23.40 -4.31
N PRO A 166 -15.85 23.60 -3.33
CA PRO A 166 -15.40 23.89 -1.99
C PRO A 166 -14.49 22.74 -1.56
N ASN A 167 -13.36 23.05 -0.93
CA ASN A 167 -12.71 22.14 0.01
C ASN A 167 -13.85 21.45 0.79
N ASN A 168 -14.08 20.16 0.56
CA ASN A 168 -15.28 19.36 0.93
C ASN A 168 -16.32 19.12 -0.19
N ASP A 169 -15.91 18.64 -1.37
CA ASP A 169 -16.85 17.88 -2.20
C ASP A 169 -17.34 16.64 -1.42
N PRO A 170 -18.65 16.51 -1.13
CA PRO A 170 -19.16 15.39 -0.34
C PRO A 170 -18.90 14.03 -1.01
N VAL A 171 -18.84 13.98 -2.35
CA VAL A 171 -18.53 12.74 -3.06
C VAL A 171 -17.08 12.34 -2.84
N THR A 172 -16.14 13.27 -2.95
CA THR A 172 -14.72 13.02 -2.64
C THR A 172 -14.56 12.53 -1.19
N GLY A 173 -15.28 13.13 -0.23
CA GLY A 173 -15.29 12.65 1.16
C GLY A 173 -15.81 11.21 1.33
N LEU A 174 -16.86 10.84 0.59
CA LEU A 174 -17.39 9.47 0.57
C LEU A 174 -16.43 8.48 -0.10
N LEU A 175 -15.75 8.89 -1.18
CA LEU A 175 -14.75 8.07 -1.85
C LEU A 175 -13.53 7.84 -0.96
N GLU A 176 -13.09 8.84 -0.19
CA GLU A 176 -12.03 8.64 0.82
C GLU A 176 -12.44 7.64 1.90
N GLN A 177 -13.66 7.72 2.43
CA GLN A 177 -14.18 6.74 3.40
C GLN A 177 -14.30 5.34 2.80
N TYR A 178 -14.70 5.25 1.52
CA TYR A 178 -14.72 4.00 0.79
C TYR A 178 -13.30 3.41 0.66
N CYS A 179 -12.29 4.25 0.38
CA CYS A 179 -10.89 3.83 0.35
C CYS A 179 -10.39 3.33 1.71
N ASP A 180 -10.84 3.93 2.82
CA ASP A 180 -10.50 3.46 4.18
C ASP A 180 -11.07 2.05 4.42
N ILE A 181 -12.34 1.84 4.09
CA ILE A 181 -13.00 0.52 4.21
C ILE A 181 -12.29 -0.51 3.32
N LEU A 182 -11.98 -0.14 2.09
CA LEU A 182 -11.29 -1.01 1.16
C LEU A 182 -9.89 -1.38 1.66
N GLY A 183 -9.15 -0.40 2.20
CA GLY A 183 -7.84 -0.62 2.80
C GLY A 183 -7.91 -1.60 3.98
N MET A 184 -8.92 -1.45 4.85
CA MET A 184 -9.18 -2.38 5.95
C MET A 184 -9.46 -3.79 5.45
N ILE A 185 -10.35 -3.95 4.47
CA ILE A 185 -10.67 -5.27 3.88
C ILE A 185 -9.41 -5.90 3.27
N TYR A 186 -8.61 -5.14 2.53
CA TYR A 186 -7.38 -5.64 1.91
C TYR A 186 -6.37 -6.13 2.95
N GLN A 187 -6.15 -5.36 4.02
CA GLN A 187 -5.20 -5.76 5.05
C GLN A 187 -5.71 -6.98 5.83
N ILE A 188 -6.96 -6.98 6.26
CA ILE A 188 -7.54 -8.12 7.00
C ILE A 188 -7.51 -9.39 6.15
N LYS A 189 -7.82 -9.28 4.86
CA LYS A 189 -7.71 -10.40 3.93
C LYS A 189 -6.27 -10.91 3.85
N ASN A 190 -5.29 -10.01 3.71
CA ASN A 190 -3.88 -10.38 3.64
C ASN A 190 -3.38 -11.07 4.92
N ASP A 191 -3.75 -10.55 6.07
CA ASP A 191 -3.46 -11.12 7.40
C ASP A 191 -4.08 -12.52 7.58
N LEU A 192 -5.32 -12.72 7.07
CA LEU A 192 -5.97 -14.04 7.11
C LEU A 192 -5.30 -15.03 6.16
N GLU A 193 -5.02 -14.63 4.92
CA GLU A 193 -4.33 -15.46 3.92
C GLU A 193 -2.94 -15.89 4.40
N ASN A 194 -2.24 -15.07 5.17
CA ASN A 194 -0.94 -15.42 5.77
C ASN A 194 -1.01 -16.64 6.71
N LEU A 195 -2.13 -16.81 7.41
CA LEU A 195 -2.34 -17.88 8.40
C LEU A 195 -3.11 -19.08 7.84
N GLN A 196 -3.55 -19.03 6.59
CA GLN A 196 -4.22 -20.16 5.94
C GLN A 196 -3.16 -21.16 5.45
N TYR A 197 -3.23 -22.37 6.00
CA TYR A 197 -2.45 -23.50 5.53
C TYR A 197 -3.09 -24.01 4.24
N GLU A 198 -2.53 -23.70 3.08
CA GLU A 198 -2.94 -24.38 1.86
C GLU A 198 -2.35 -25.80 1.87
N GLU A 199 -3.19 -26.82 2.11
CA GLU A 199 -2.87 -28.21 1.77
C GLU A 199 -2.40 -28.35 0.31
N HIS A 200 -2.82 -27.41 -0.57
CA HIS A 200 -2.35 -27.25 -1.94
C HIS A 200 -0.87 -26.84 -2.06
N ALA A 201 -0.33 -26.00 -1.17
CA ALA A 201 1.05 -25.56 -1.24
C ALA A 201 2.04 -26.72 -1.01
N ALA A 202 1.70 -27.63 -0.07
CA ALA A 202 2.47 -28.86 0.16
C ALA A 202 2.33 -29.86 -1.01
N ALA A 203 1.17 -29.92 -1.66
CA ALA A 203 0.92 -30.81 -2.80
C ALA A 203 1.58 -30.33 -4.11
N GLU A 204 1.79 -29.01 -4.28
CA GLU A 204 2.43 -28.41 -5.46
C GLU A 204 3.92 -28.11 -5.28
N GLY A 205 4.52 -28.48 -4.13
CA GLY A 205 5.93 -28.20 -3.83
C GLY A 205 6.24 -26.71 -3.67
N LEU A 206 5.22 -25.90 -3.34
CA LEU A 206 5.37 -24.50 -3.00
C LEU A 206 6.00 -24.37 -1.62
N ASP A 207 6.84 -23.34 -1.49
CA ASP A 207 7.68 -23.15 -0.33
C ASP A 207 6.84 -22.92 0.95
N THR A 208 6.95 -23.83 1.90
CA THR A 208 6.28 -23.74 3.22
C THR A 208 6.76 -22.54 4.05
N GLU A 209 7.78 -21.81 3.60
CA GLU A 209 8.26 -20.58 4.23
C GLU A 209 7.21 -19.46 4.30
N VAL A 210 6.23 -19.44 3.39
CA VAL A 210 5.16 -18.43 3.30
C VAL A 210 4.11 -18.59 4.41
N PHE A 211 3.90 -19.81 4.90
CA PHE A 211 2.89 -20.09 5.91
C PHE A 211 3.24 -19.46 7.25
N ALA A 212 2.27 -18.73 7.81
CA ALA A 212 2.37 -18.07 9.10
C ALA A 212 3.62 -17.18 9.25
N HIS A 213 4.02 -16.54 8.16
CA HIS A 213 5.16 -15.62 8.13
C HIS A 213 4.97 -14.45 9.12
N ASP A 214 3.72 -14.00 9.34
CA ASP A 214 3.38 -12.96 10.33
C ASP A 214 3.86 -13.35 11.75
N LEU A 215 3.87 -14.64 12.09
CA LEU A 215 4.37 -15.12 13.38
C LEU A 215 5.91 -14.97 13.48
N LYS A 216 6.63 -15.19 12.39
CA LYS A 216 8.09 -14.99 12.32
C LYS A 216 8.43 -13.50 12.42
N GLU A 217 7.65 -12.67 11.74
CA GLU A 217 7.72 -11.20 11.78
C GLU A 217 7.35 -10.61 13.15
N ARG A 218 6.69 -11.40 14.01
CA ARG A 218 6.06 -10.95 15.27
C ARG A 218 5.02 -9.86 15.03
N LYS A 219 4.36 -9.90 13.88
CA LYS A 219 3.35 -8.94 13.47
C LYS A 219 2.08 -9.13 14.29
N TYR A 220 1.47 -8.03 14.70
CA TYR A 220 0.18 -8.02 15.37
C TYR A 220 -0.95 -8.00 14.33
N SER A 221 -1.05 -9.05 13.53
CA SER A 221 -2.13 -9.20 12.56
C SER A 221 -3.48 -9.40 13.26
N LEU A 222 -4.59 -9.07 12.60
CA LEU A 222 -5.90 -9.10 13.26
C LEU A 222 -6.25 -10.46 13.91
N PRO A 223 -5.98 -11.62 13.27
CA PRO A 223 -6.21 -12.92 13.90
C PRO A 223 -5.35 -13.15 15.15
N ILE A 224 -4.10 -12.67 15.16
CA ILE A 224 -3.18 -12.76 16.31
C ILE A 224 -3.70 -11.88 17.45
N LEU A 225 -4.12 -10.64 17.15
CA LEU A 225 -4.71 -9.73 18.13
C LEU A 225 -5.94 -10.33 18.81
N TYR A 226 -6.83 -10.94 18.02
CA TYR A 226 -8.03 -11.59 18.54
C TYR A 226 -7.69 -12.76 19.46
N TRP A 227 -6.68 -13.56 19.11
CA TRP A 227 -6.20 -14.66 19.95
C TRP A 227 -5.59 -14.18 21.26
N LEU A 228 -4.72 -13.16 21.23
CA LEU A 228 -4.06 -12.62 22.43
C LEU A 228 -5.07 -12.05 23.44
N ARG A 229 -6.08 -11.32 22.96
CA ARG A 229 -7.14 -10.74 23.81
C ARG A 229 -7.99 -11.80 24.51
N ARG A 230 -8.33 -12.89 23.80
CA ARG A 230 -9.07 -14.02 24.39
C ARG A 230 -8.26 -14.70 25.49
N LYS A 231 -6.95 -14.87 25.31
CA LYS A 231 -6.06 -15.46 26.34
C LYS A 231 -5.86 -14.56 27.56
N GLY A 232 -5.87 -13.24 27.40
CA GLY A 232 -5.76 -12.29 28.51
C GLY A 232 -7.03 -12.17 29.36
N SER A 233 -8.13 -12.77 28.92
CA SER A 233 -9.44 -12.75 29.60
C SER A 233 -9.76 -14.05 30.36
N SER A 234 -8.80 -14.96 30.46
CA SER A 234 -8.88 -16.27 31.11
C SER A 234 -7.76 -16.43 32.13
#